data_AF-A0A923T4R7-F1
#
_entry.id   AF-A0A923T4R7-F1
#
_cell.length_a   1.000
_cell.length_b   1.000
_cell.length_c   1.000
_cell.angle_alpha   90.00
_cell.angle_beta   90.00
_cell.angle_gamma   90.00
#
_symmetry.space_group_name_H-M   'P 1'
#
loop_
_entity.id
_entity.type
_entity.pdbx_description
1 polymer ?
#
loop_
_entity_poly.entity_id
_entity_poly.type
_entity_poly.pdbx_seq_one_letter_code
_entity_poly.pdbx_strand_id
1 'polypeptide(L)'
;MPALRCAARRERPSSSGGRVQGAGARNSRCKIAVGRGRAEYEGSAVIEVGVVRTGTANLASVLAALRRIGCACSVVERPDDLVKSRVVVLPGVGAFGQAMEGMRERGLVDALRLHFSEGKPALAICLGMQVLFESSEESPGVVGMGLLPGSVVRIDSAILPQIGWNRIDATGCAFQKSGHAYFANTFAVPHGEFGDWKVSQFEYGRSYVAGIERGAQLACQFHPELSGQLGLDMLTCWMAEARSC
;
A
#
# COMPACT_ATOMS: atom_id res chain seq x y z
N MET A 1 60.20 -21.83 -30.83
CA MET A 1 59.29 -22.87 -30.31
C MET A 1 57.86 -22.52 -30.70
N PRO A 2 56.98 -23.50 -30.95
CA PRO A 2 56.01 -23.52 -32.08
C PRO A 2 54.81 -22.57 -31.89
N ALA A 3 54.05 -22.08 -32.89
CA ALA A 3 53.77 -22.38 -34.32
C ALA A 3 52.33 -22.92 -34.58
N LEU A 4 51.55 -22.15 -35.38
CA LEU A 4 50.45 -22.50 -36.32
C LEU A 4 49.31 -23.46 -35.84
N ARG A 5 48.03 -23.05 -35.73
CA ARG A 5 46.99 -22.60 -36.71
C ARG A 5 46.12 -23.72 -37.36
N CYS A 6 44.79 -23.51 -37.32
CA CYS A 6 43.71 -24.14 -38.14
C CYS A 6 43.42 -25.64 -37.95
N ALA A 7 42.20 -26.19 -38.16
CA ALA A 7 40.87 -25.63 -38.47
C ALA A 7 39.74 -26.60 -37.98
N ALA A 8 38.47 -26.25 -38.17
CA ALA A 8 37.30 -26.94 -37.58
C ALA A 8 36.65 -28.04 -38.44
N ARG A 9 35.96 -29.00 -37.78
CA ARG A 9 34.70 -29.60 -38.28
C ARG A 9 33.81 -30.14 -37.15
N ARG A 10 32.54 -30.43 -37.49
CA ARG A 10 31.41 -30.75 -36.59
C ARG A 10 31.23 -32.26 -36.40
N GLU A 11 30.54 -32.67 -35.32
CA GLU A 11 29.46 -33.69 -35.37
C GLU A 11 28.63 -33.77 -34.05
N ARG A 12 27.43 -34.37 -34.11
CA ARG A 12 26.53 -34.76 -32.99
C ARG A 12 25.96 -36.14 -33.32
N PRO A 13 26.05 -37.15 -32.41
CA PRO A 13 24.86 -37.72 -31.73
C PRO A 13 25.17 -38.17 -30.26
N SER A 14 24.26 -38.68 -29.41
CA SER A 14 22.80 -38.48 -29.23
C SER A 14 22.35 -39.03 -27.84
N SER A 15 21.12 -38.70 -27.41
CA SER A 15 20.20 -39.52 -26.56
C SER A 15 20.64 -40.09 -25.18
N SER A 16 19.76 -39.80 -24.20
CA SER A 16 19.26 -40.69 -23.10
C SER A 16 19.77 -40.49 -21.65
N GLY A 17 18.81 -40.57 -20.72
CA GLY A 17 18.99 -41.27 -19.42
C GLY A 17 19.60 -40.51 -18.24
N GLY A 18 18.83 -39.63 -17.57
CA GLY A 18 19.26 -39.04 -16.29
C GLY A 18 18.10 -38.55 -15.43
N ARG A 19 17.45 -39.44 -14.68
CA ARG A 19 16.43 -39.05 -13.67
C ARG A 19 17.11 -38.42 -12.46
N VAL A 20 16.70 -37.21 -12.08
CA VAL A 20 16.78 -36.73 -10.70
C VAL A 20 15.42 -36.16 -10.31
N GLN A 21 14.75 -36.79 -9.36
CA GLN A 21 13.55 -36.26 -8.73
C GLN A 21 13.96 -35.33 -7.59
N GLY A 22 13.34 -34.16 -7.49
CA GLY A 22 13.62 -33.19 -6.43
C GLY A 22 12.41 -32.27 -6.22
N ALA A 23 11.74 -32.47 -5.08
CA ALA A 23 10.51 -31.81 -4.60
C ALA A 23 10.14 -30.45 -5.24
N GLY A 24 8.97 -30.39 -5.88
CA GLY A 24 8.41 -29.14 -6.40
C GLY A 24 7.88 -28.24 -5.29
N ALA A 25 8.50 -27.08 -5.09
CA ALA A 25 7.92 -25.99 -4.31
C ALA A 25 6.67 -25.45 -5.03
N ARG A 26 5.52 -25.50 -4.36
CA ARG A 26 4.23 -25.01 -4.90
C ARG A 26 4.23 -23.49 -4.97
N ASN A 27 4.72 -22.95 -6.08
CA ASN A 27 4.70 -21.53 -6.37
C ASN A 27 3.30 -21.10 -6.86
N SER A 28 2.48 -20.56 -5.96
CA SER A 28 1.11 -20.11 -6.24
C SER A 28 1.10 -18.82 -7.06
N ARG A 29 1.43 -18.93 -8.35
CA ARG A 29 1.33 -17.83 -9.31
C ARG A 29 -0.14 -17.50 -9.57
N CYS A 30 -0.58 -16.35 -9.07
CA CYS A 30 -1.80 -15.72 -9.55
C CYS A 30 -1.65 -15.43 -11.05
N LYS A 31 -2.37 -16.16 -11.90
CA LYS A 31 -2.38 -15.95 -13.36
C LYS A 31 -3.54 -15.03 -13.72
N ILE A 32 -3.26 -13.74 -13.92
CA ILE A 32 -4.23 -12.83 -14.54
C ILE A 32 -4.21 -13.10 -16.05
N ALA A 33 -5.30 -13.63 -16.58
CA ALA A 33 -5.50 -13.81 -18.02
C ALA A 33 -6.02 -12.50 -18.63
N VAL A 34 -5.19 -11.82 -19.43
CA VAL A 34 -5.59 -10.59 -20.13
C VAL A 34 -6.39 -10.96 -21.38
N GLY A 35 -7.67 -11.28 -21.21
CA GLY A 35 -8.62 -11.46 -22.30
C GLY A 35 -9.17 -10.14 -22.82
N ARG A 36 -9.00 -9.84 -24.11
CA ARG A 36 -9.73 -8.74 -24.77
C ARG A 36 -11.19 -9.18 -25.03
N GLY A 37 -12.04 -9.08 -24.03
CA GLY A 37 -13.49 -9.22 -24.14
C GLY A 37 -14.20 -7.94 -23.66
N ARG A 38 -15.32 -7.58 -24.29
CA ARG A 38 -16.24 -6.59 -23.70
C ARG A 38 -16.83 -7.22 -22.44
N ALA A 39 -16.60 -6.59 -21.29
CA ALA A 39 -17.16 -7.07 -20.03
C ALA A 39 -18.65 -6.71 -19.97
N GLU A 40 -19.51 -7.72 -20.11
CA GLU A 40 -20.91 -7.64 -19.70
C GLU A 40 -20.94 -7.59 -18.17
N TYR A 41 -21.23 -6.41 -17.61
CA TYR A 41 -21.32 -6.18 -16.17
C TYR A 41 -22.71 -6.61 -15.66
N GLU A 42 -22.92 -7.92 -15.57
CA GLU A 42 -24.07 -8.45 -14.83
C GLU A 42 -23.84 -8.37 -13.31
N GLY A 43 -24.70 -7.61 -12.63
CA GLY A 43 -25.11 -7.88 -11.24
C GLY A 43 -24.13 -7.64 -10.10
N SER A 44 -22.83 -7.37 -10.32
CA SER A 44 -21.93 -7.01 -9.23
C SER A 44 -22.34 -5.66 -8.61
N ALA A 45 -22.80 -5.69 -7.35
CA ALA A 45 -23.14 -4.48 -6.62
C ALA A 45 -21.95 -3.52 -6.63
N VAL A 46 -22.18 -2.29 -7.11
CA VAL A 46 -21.15 -1.26 -7.19
C VAL A 46 -20.74 -0.89 -5.77
N ILE A 47 -19.55 -1.33 -5.33
CA ILE A 47 -19.04 -0.94 -4.03
C ILE A 47 -18.66 0.54 -4.09
N GLU A 48 -19.33 1.31 -3.24
CA GLU A 48 -19.05 2.71 -3.00
C GLU A 48 -17.91 2.85 -1.99
N VAL A 49 -16.79 3.42 -2.45
CA VAL A 49 -15.62 3.70 -1.64
C VAL A 49 -15.71 5.12 -1.08
N GLY A 50 -15.83 5.25 0.24
CA GLY A 50 -15.86 6.55 0.92
C GLY A 50 -14.44 7.09 1.08
N VAL A 51 -14.13 8.22 0.44
CA VAL A 51 -12.80 8.83 0.50
C VAL A 51 -12.83 10.05 1.43
N VAL A 52 -12.13 9.98 2.56
CA VAL A 52 -12.16 10.99 3.61
C VAL A 52 -11.51 12.30 3.17
N ARG A 53 -12.23 13.41 3.29
CA ARG A 53 -11.63 14.75 3.17
C ARG A 53 -10.89 15.10 4.46
N THR A 54 -9.57 14.95 4.42
CA THR A 54 -8.66 15.43 5.48
C THR A 54 -8.34 16.92 5.37
N GLY A 55 -8.68 17.56 4.25
CA GLY A 55 -8.54 19.01 4.01
C GLY A 55 -7.28 19.37 3.22
N THR A 56 -6.21 18.60 3.40
CA THR A 56 -4.89 18.82 2.78
C THR A 56 -4.54 17.81 1.67
N ALA A 57 -5.23 16.66 1.59
CA ALA A 57 -4.93 15.59 0.64
C ALA A 57 -5.11 15.98 -0.84
N ASN A 58 -4.25 15.42 -1.73
CA ASN A 58 -4.51 15.37 -3.17
C ASN A 58 -5.61 14.35 -3.49
N LEU A 59 -6.84 14.70 -3.13
CA LEU A 59 -8.04 13.90 -3.32
C LEU A 59 -8.30 13.57 -4.79
N ALA A 60 -7.91 14.45 -5.71
CA ALA A 60 -8.11 14.26 -7.15
C ALA A 60 -7.32 13.07 -7.70
N SER A 61 -6.04 12.91 -7.33
CA SER A 61 -5.22 11.76 -7.76
C SER A 61 -5.71 10.45 -7.15
N VAL A 62 -6.11 10.45 -5.86
CA VAL A 62 -6.65 9.26 -5.19
C VAL A 62 -7.96 8.80 -5.84
N LEU A 63 -8.91 9.73 -6.06
CA LEU A 63 -10.16 9.43 -6.78
C LEU A 63 -9.90 8.95 -8.22
N ALA A 64 -8.91 9.50 -8.92
CA ALA A 64 -8.54 9.05 -10.27
C ALA A 64 -7.96 7.63 -10.26
N ALA A 65 -7.14 7.26 -9.26
CA ALA A 65 -6.61 5.92 -9.12
C ALA A 65 -7.71 4.88 -8.80
N LEU A 66 -8.63 5.21 -7.89
CA LEU A 66 -9.77 4.34 -7.55
C LEU A 66 -10.73 4.15 -8.74
N ARG A 67 -10.99 5.20 -9.53
CA ARG A 67 -11.78 5.09 -10.76
C ARG A 67 -11.11 4.21 -11.83
N ARG A 68 -9.77 4.26 -11.94
CA ARG A 68 -9.00 3.40 -12.88
C ARG A 68 -9.16 1.90 -12.57
N ILE A 69 -9.37 1.54 -11.31
CA ILE A 69 -9.66 0.16 -10.88
C ILE A 69 -11.16 -0.14 -10.77
N GLY A 70 -12.02 0.69 -11.38
CA GLY A 70 -13.45 0.44 -11.49
C GLY A 70 -14.26 0.62 -10.20
N CYS A 71 -13.83 1.53 -9.30
CA CYS A 71 -14.58 1.85 -8.09
C CYS A 71 -15.44 3.11 -8.26
N ALA A 72 -16.69 3.05 -7.80
CA ALA A 72 -17.45 4.27 -7.51
C ALA A 72 -16.94 4.84 -6.18
N CYS A 73 -16.84 6.17 -6.11
CA CYS A 73 -16.29 6.86 -4.94
C CYS A 73 -17.16 8.04 -4.57
N SER A 74 -17.45 8.19 -3.28
CA SER A 74 -17.99 9.41 -2.67
C SER A 74 -16.95 10.05 -1.76
N VAL A 75 -17.18 11.32 -1.42
CA VAL A 75 -16.33 12.04 -0.47
C VAL A 75 -16.99 11.99 0.90
N VAL A 76 -16.23 11.56 1.90
CA VAL A 76 -16.64 11.53 3.30
C VAL A 76 -16.20 12.84 3.96
N GLU A 77 -17.15 13.62 4.45
CA GLU A 77 -16.89 14.88 5.15
C GLU A 77 -17.38 14.84 6.61
N ARG A 78 -18.36 13.97 6.92
CA ARG A 78 -18.99 13.81 8.23
C ARG A 78 -19.17 12.31 8.59
N PRO A 79 -19.41 11.95 9.87
CA PRO A 79 -19.58 10.55 10.28
C PRO A 79 -20.71 9.81 9.55
N ASP A 80 -21.82 10.49 9.27
CA ASP A 80 -22.99 9.93 8.56
C ASP A 80 -22.68 9.48 7.12
N ASP A 81 -21.59 9.98 6.53
CA ASP A 81 -21.14 9.56 5.20
C ASP A 81 -20.46 8.18 5.27
N LEU A 82 -19.73 7.88 6.36
CA LEU A 82 -19.06 6.59 6.58
C LEU A 82 -20.08 5.44 6.73
N VAL A 83 -21.26 5.71 7.28
CA VAL A 83 -22.33 4.69 7.46
C VAL A 83 -22.76 4.07 6.14
N LYS A 84 -22.62 4.80 5.02
CA LYS A 84 -22.97 4.34 3.67
C LYS A 84 -21.84 3.56 2.99
N SER A 85 -20.59 3.77 3.42
CA SER A 85 -19.40 3.20 2.78
C SER A 85 -18.93 1.91 3.47
N ARG A 86 -19.05 0.78 2.78
CA ARG A 86 -18.45 -0.49 3.25
C ARG A 86 -16.91 -0.47 3.23
N VAL A 87 -16.34 0.38 2.38
CA VAL A 87 -14.89 0.50 2.16
C VAL A 87 -14.49 1.96 2.32
N VAL A 88 -13.46 2.23 3.11
CA VAL A 88 -13.01 3.59 3.44
C VAL A 88 -11.58 3.81 2.96
N VAL A 89 -11.31 4.98 2.37
CA VAL A 89 -9.96 5.44 2.04
C VAL A 89 -9.69 6.71 2.84
N LEU A 90 -8.65 6.70 3.66
CA LEU A 90 -8.15 7.82 4.46
C LEU A 90 -6.85 8.35 3.82
N PRO A 91 -6.91 9.30 2.88
CA PRO A 91 -5.73 9.93 2.31
C PRO A 91 -5.27 11.12 3.17
N GLY A 92 -3.97 11.40 3.17
CA GLY A 92 -3.47 12.64 3.76
C GLY A 92 -2.10 13.06 3.22
N VAL A 93 -1.88 14.37 3.15
CA VAL A 93 -0.56 15.02 3.14
C VAL A 93 -0.61 16.22 4.08
N GLY A 94 0.52 16.89 4.35
CA GLY A 94 0.56 18.01 5.30
C GLY A 94 0.82 17.55 6.73
N ALA A 95 0.45 18.38 7.72
CA ALA A 95 0.88 18.20 9.11
C ALA A 95 -0.08 17.33 9.95
N PHE A 96 0.49 16.47 10.79
CA PHE A 96 -0.20 15.55 11.70
C PHE A 96 -1.18 16.27 12.64
N GLY A 97 -0.74 17.35 13.29
CA GLY A 97 -1.57 18.12 14.22
C GLY A 97 -2.84 18.64 13.56
N GLN A 98 -2.70 19.32 12.41
CA GLN A 98 -3.80 19.93 11.66
C GLN A 98 -4.79 18.88 11.14
N ALA A 99 -4.31 17.74 10.66
CA ALA A 99 -5.18 16.65 10.20
C ALA A 99 -5.97 16.03 11.37
N MET A 100 -5.31 15.78 12.50
CA MET A 100 -5.98 15.24 13.70
C MET A 100 -6.99 16.22 14.30
N GLU A 101 -6.67 17.51 14.37
CA GLU A 101 -7.57 18.57 14.83
C GLU A 101 -8.80 18.68 13.92
N GLY A 102 -8.61 18.88 12.62
CA GLY A 102 -9.73 19.00 11.68
C GLY A 102 -10.60 17.74 11.60
N MET A 103 -10.04 16.53 11.75
CA MET A 103 -10.84 15.31 11.84
C MET A 103 -11.62 15.22 13.16
N ARG A 104 -11.10 15.73 14.29
CA ARG A 104 -11.84 15.80 15.57
C ARG A 104 -12.99 16.78 15.50
N GLU A 105 -12.78 17.98 14.96
CA GLU A 105 -13.81 19.00 14.80
C GLU A 105 -15.01 18.49 13.98
N ARG A 106 -14.75 17.63 12.98
CA ARG A 106 -15.78 16.99 12.16
C ARG A 106 -16.36 15.70 12.75
N GLY A 107 -15.90 15.26 13.92
CA GLY A 107 -16.31 14.00 14.56
C GLY A 107 -15.82 12.73 13.84
N LEU A 108 -14.93 12.86 12.86
CA LEU A 108 -14.48 11.75 12.01
C LEU A 108 -13.56 10.77 12.74
N VAL A 109 -12.80 11.22 13.75
CA VAL A 109 -11.83 10.37 14.47
C VAL A 109 -12.51 9.15 15.08
N ASP A 110 -13.59 9.31 15.84
CA ASP A 110 -14.23 8.19 16.53
C ASP A 110 -14.94 7.24 15.56
N ALA A 111 -15.55 7.78 14.50
CA ALA A 111 -16.17 6.98 13.44
C ALA A 111 -15.15 6.16 12.64
N LEU A 112 -13.98 6.74 12.34
CA LEU A 112 -12.87 6.02 11.71
C LEU A 112 -12.28 4.97 12.67
N ARG A 113 -12.05 5.31 13.95
CA ARG A 113 -11.58 4.35 14.95
C ARG A 113 -12.52 3.14 15.06
N LEU A 114 -13.84 3.37 15.07
CA LEU A 114 -14.82 2.30 15.05
C LEU A 114 -14.66 1.43 13.80
N HIS A 115 -14.67 2.02 12.60
CA HIS A 115 -14.52 1.30 11.32
C HIS A 115 -13.25 0.45 11.26
N PHE A 116 -12.11 0.99 11.71
CA PHE A 116 -10.85 0.23 11.80
C PHE A 116 -10.91 -0.87 12.88
N SER A 117 -11.51 -0.61 14.05
CA SER A 117 -11.62 -1.60 15.13
C SER A 117 -12.51 -2.80 14.77
N GLU A 118 -13.53 -2.59 13.94
CA GLU A 118 -14.44 -3.63 13.43
C GLU A 118 -13.81 -4.50 12.32
N GLY A 119 -12.55 -4.25 11.94
CA GLY A 119 -11.88 -5.01 10.87
C GLY A 119 -12.37 -4.69 9.46
N LYS A 120 -13.24 -3.68 9.28
CA LYS A 120 -13.83 -3.32 7.99
C LYS A 120 -12.74 -2.89 6.98
N PRO A 121 -12.96 -3.10 5.67
CA PRO A 121 -12.00 -2.73 4.64
C PRO A 121 -11.63 -1.25 4.69
N ALA A 122 -10.34 -0.98 4.76
CA ALA A 122 -9.80 0.37 4.87
C ALA A 122 -8.43 0.50 4.21
N LEU A 123 -8.19 1.65 3.56
CA LEU A 123 -6.88 2.04 3.02
C LEU A 123 -6.46 3.39 3.58
N ALA A 124 -5.28 3.47 4.20
CA ALA A 124 -4.74 4.72 4.73
C ALA A 124 -3.44 5.12 4.00
N ILE A 125 -3.34 6.35 3.49
CA ILE A 125 -2.25 6.77 2.59
C ILE A 125 -1.46 7.95 3.17
N CYS A 126 -0.13 7.81 3.24
CA CYS A 126 0.86 8.78 3.70
C CYS A 126 0.51 9.34 5.09
N LEU A 127 0.08 10.59 5.23
CA LEU A 127 -0.35 11.13 6.53
C LEU A 127 -1.55 10.34 7.09
N GLY A 128 -2.42 9.80 6.22
CA GLY A 128 -3.51 8.91 6.62
C GLY A 128 -3.04 7.65 7.34
N MET A 129 -1.89 7.07 6.94
CA MET A 129 -1.26 5.97 7.67
C MET A 129 -0.73 6.47 9.03
N GLN A 130 -0.04 7.60 9.02
CA GLN A 130 0.62 8.16 10.21
C GLN A 130 -0.38 8.44 11.35
N VAL A 131 -1.57 8.97 11.05
CA VAL A 131 -2.61 9.25 12.06
C VAL A 131 -3.21 7.99 12.72
N LEU A 132 -2.96 6.77 12.21
CA LEU A 132 -3.36 5.53 12.88
C LEU A 132 -2.56 5.25 14.16
N PHE A 133 -1.37 5.83 14.27
CA PHE A 133 -0.44 5.63 15.38
C PHE A 133 -0.79 6.51 16.60
N GLU A 134 -0.03 6.40 17.69
CA GLU A 134 -0.35 7.06 18.96
C GLU A 134 0.03 8.55 18.97
N SER A 135 1.12 8.93 18.31
CA SER A 135 1.65 10.30 18.29
C SER A 135 2.58 10.56 17.10
N SER A 136 3.00 11.82 16.91
CA SER A 136 4.02 12.23 15.95
C SER A 136 4.94 13.30 16.52
N GLU A 137 6.25 13.18 16.29
CA GLU A 137 7.24 14.22 16.59
C GLU A 137 6.98 15.53 15.82
N GLU A 138 6.23 15.49 14.71
CA GLU A 138 5.81 16.68 13.97
C GLU A 138 4.87 17.58 14.77
N SER A 139 4.14 17.03 15.73
CA SER A 139 3.13 17.76 16.50
C SER A 139 3.10 17.28 17.96
N PRO A 140 4.14 17.62 18.76
CA PRO A 140 4.24 17.20 20.16
C PRO A 140 2.99 17.55 20.96
N GLY A 141 2.50 16.58 21.74
CA GLY A 141 1.26 16.72 22.53
C GLY A 141 -0.03 16.42 21.76
N VAL A 142 -0.01 16.31 20.42
CA VAL A 142 -1.19 15.85 19.66
C VAL A 142 -1.22 14.33 19.62
N VAL A 143 -2.26 13.76 20.24
CA VAL A 143 -2.55 12.32 20.16
C VAL A 143 -3.08 11.99 18.76
N GLY A 144 -2.68 10.85 18.19
CA GLY A 144 -3.25 10.28 16.96
C GLY A 144 -4.56 9.53 17.20
N MET A 145 -4.87 8.54 16.36
CA MET A 145 -5.99 7.62 16.58
C MET A 145 -5.63 6.47 17.52
N GLY A 146 -4.35 6.13 17.72
CA GLY A 146 -3.93 5.07 18.64
C GLY A 146 -4.58 3.71 18.33
N LEU A 147 -4.68 3.36 17.04
CA LEU A 147 -5.11 2.06 16.53
C LEU A 147 -3.92 1.11 16.36
N LEU A 148 -2.72 1.68 16.17
CA LEU A 148 -1.43 0.99 16.11
C LEU A 148 -0.49 1.60 17.16
N PRO A 149 0.31 0.79 17.88
CA PRO A 149 1.24 1.28 18.89
C PRO A 149 2.43 2.01 18.25
N GLY A 150 3.06 2.91 18.99
CA GLY A 150 4.26 3.63 18.59
C GLY A 150 4.01 5.03 18.06
N SER A 151 5.11 5.73 17.76
CA SER A 151 5.12 7.12 17.31
C SER A 151 5.71 7.26 15.91
N VAL A 152 5.17 8.21 15.15
CA VAL A 152 5.77 8.70 13.92
C VAL A 152 6.92 9.63 14.29
N VAL A 153 8.11 9.40 13.73
CA VAL A 153 9.31 10.19 14.07
C VAL A 153 9.86 10.89 12.84
N ARG A 154 10.67 11.92 13.05
CA ARG A 154 11.42 12.56 11.96
C ARG A 154 12.38 11.52 11.37
N ILE A 155 12.44 11.47 10.04
CA ILE A 155 13.39 10.58 9.38
C ILE A 155 14.82 11.08 9.64
N ASP A 156 15.68 10.20 10.12
CA ASP A 156 17.12 10.41 10.27
C ASP A 156 17.81 10.37 8.89
N SER A 157 17.83 11.52 8.21
CA SER A 157 18.51 11.73 6.93
C SER A 157 18.92 13.19 6.78
N ALA A 158 20.07 13.43 6.13
CA ALA A 158 20.57 14.77 5.82
C ALA A 158 19.74 15.50 4.73
N ILE A 159 18.99 14.76 3.91
CA ILE A 159 18.17 15.31 2.82
C ILE A 159 16.70 15.04 3.16
N LEU A 160 15.93 16.09 3.43
CA LEU A 160 14.51 16.01 3.76
C LEU A 160 13.74 17.19 3.13
N PRO A 161 12.45 17.01 2.77
CA PRO A 161 11.69 15.75 2.76
C PRO A 161 12.27 14.69 1.80
N GLN A 162 11.99 13.42 2.08
CA GLN A 162 12.17 12.35 1.10
C GLN A 162 11.16 12.57 -0.03
N ILE A 163 11.63 13.05 -1.18
CA ILE A 163 10.82 13.26 -2.39
C ILE A 163 11.33 12.35 -3.50
N GLY A 164 10.46 11.52 -4.06
CA GLY A 164 10.76 10.71 -5.25
C GLY A 164 10.60 9.22 -5.04
N TRP A 165 11.18 8.44 -5.97
CA TRP A 165 11.04 6.99 -5.99
C TRP A 165 12.05 6.34 -5.03
N ASN A 166 11.57 5.52 -4.11
CA ASN A 166 12.41 4.69 -3.23
C ASN A 166 11.96 3.22 -3.30
N ARG A 167 12.87 2.28 -3.03
CA ARG A 167 12.60 0.85 -3.05
C ARG A 167 11.90 0.43 -1.77
N ILE A 168 10.78 -0.27 -1.92
CA ILE A 168 10.09 -0.97 -0.84
C ILE A 168 10.42 -2.47 -0.90
N ASP A 169 10.55 -3.09 0.27
CA ASP A 169 10.52 -4.52 0.44
C ASP A 169 9.23 -4.93 1.17
N ALA A 170 8.36 -5.65 0.46
CA ALA A 170 7.08 -6.14 0.94
C ALA A 170 7.05 -7.68 1.02
N THR A 171 8.20 -8.31 1.28
CA THR A 171 8.30 -9.75 1.50
C THR A 171 7.31 -10.19 2.60
N GLY A 172 6.45 -11.17 2.27
CA GLY A 172 5.38 -11.67 3.16
C GLY A 172 4.03 -10.96 3.06
N CYS A 173 3.96 -9.76 2.46
CA CYS A 173 2.72 -9.01 2.24
C CYS A 173 1.85 -9.64 1.12
N ALA A 174 0.54 -9.68 1.37
CA ALA A 174 -0.50 -10.08 0.44
C ALA A 174 -0.76 -9.01 -0.63
N PHE A 175 -0.96 -7.74 -0.25
CA PHE A 175 -1.29 -6.67 -1.22
C PHE A 175 -0.04 -5.98 -1.74
N GLN A 176 0.81 -5.51 -0.84
CA GLN A 176 2.04 -4.79 -1.18
C GLN A 176 3.04 -5.70 -1.90
N LYS A 177 3.88 -5.13 -2.78
CA LYS A 177 4.87 -5.85 -3.60
C LYS A 177 6.19 -5.10 -3.60
N SER A 178 7.31 -5.82 -3.46
CA SER A 178 8.65 -5.21 -3.49
C SER A 178 8.93 -4.59 -4.86
N GLY A 179 9.47 -3.37 -4.88
CA GLY A 179 9.63 -2.56 -6.10
C GLY A 179 9.89 -1.10 -5.77
N HIS A 180 9.70 -0.18 -6.71
CA HIS A 180 9.85 1.25 -6.46
C HIS A 180 8.49 1.92 -6.31
N ALA A 181 8.33 2.73 -5.25
CA ALA A 181 7.14 3.51 -4.97
C ALA A 181 7.51 4.99 -4.75
N TYR A 182 6.54 5.89 -4.92
CA TYR A 182 6.75 7.34 -4.80
C TYR A 182 6.47 7.84 -3.38
N PHE A 183 7.48 8.46 -2.77
CA PHE A 183 7.47 9.01 -1.41
C PHE A 183 7.51 10.54 -1.44
N ALA A 184 6.89 11.16 -0.42
CA ALA A 184 6.81 12.61 -0.26
C ALA A 184 6.65 12.99 1.22
N ASN A 185 7.62 12.63 2.07
CA ASN A 185 7.47 12.70 3.53
C ASN A 185 8.76 13.09 4.28
N THR A 186 8.60 13.78 5.42
CA THR A 186 9.68 14.14 6.35
C THR A 186 9.69 13.25 7.59
N PHE A 187 8.53 12.71 7.93
CA PHE A 187 8.28 11.84 9.08
C PHE A 187 7.89 10.45 8.59
N ALA A 188 8.18 9.42 9.37
CA ALA A 188 7.80 8.04 9.13
C ALA A 188 7.79 7.21 10.42
N VAL A 189 7.11 6.07 10.38
CA VAL A 189 7.08 5.12 11.50
C VAL A 189 8.35 4.26 11.47
N PRO A 190 9.10 4.12 12.58
CA PRO A 190 10.25 3.19 12.66
C PRO A 190 9.83 1.76 12.29
N HIS A 191 10.68 1.00 11.59
CA HIS A 191 10.40 -0.42 11.37
C HIS A 191 10.40 -1.19 12.69
N GLY A 192 9.50 -2.17 12.83
CA GLY A 192 9.31 -2.95 14.05
C GLY A 192 8.17 -3.96 13.92
N GLU A 193 7.86 -4.64 15.01
CA GLU A 193 6.76 -5.61 15.10
C GLU A 193 5.47 -4.94 15.55
N PHE A 194 4.36 -5.27 14.91
CA PHE A 194 3.02 -4.71 15.19
C PHE A 194 1.99 -5.82 15.43
N GLY A 195 2.38 -6.86 16.17
CA GLY A 195 1.52 -8.02 16.46
C GLY A 195 1.27 -8.88 15.22
N ASP A 196 0.00 -9.07 14.84
CA ASP A 196 -0.42 -9.90 13.72
C ASP A 196 -0.43 -9.18 12.35
N TRP A 197 -0.09 -7.90 12.33
CA TRP A 197 0.04 -7.11 11.12
C TRP A 197 1.30 -7.45 10.33
N LYS A 198 1.18 -7.55 9.01
CA LYS A 198 2.31 -7.71 8.08
C LYS A 198 2.89 -6.35 7.73
N VAL A 199 4.20 -6.25 7.70
CA VAL A 199 4.94 -4.99 7.54
C VAL A 199 5.80 -5.05 6.28
N SER A 200 5.66 -4.07 5.41
CA SER A 200 6.66 -3.76 4.37
C SER A 200 7.56 -2.62 4.85
N GLN A 201 8.80 -2.57 4.35
CA GLN A 201 9.80 -1.60 4.79
C GLN A 201 10.45 -0.85 3.63
N PHE A 202 11.00 0.33 3.92
CA PHE A 202 11.93 1.06 3.06
C PHE A 202 13.11 1.57 3.88
N GLU A 203 14.25 1.80 3.22
CA GLU A 203 15.42 2.39 3.85
C GLU A 203 15.62 3.84 3.40
N TYR A 204 15.86 4.72 4.37
CA TYR A 204 16.30 6.10 4.12
C TYR A 204 17.10 6.60 5.33
N GLY A 205 18.41 6.33 5.33
CA GLY A 205 19.29 6.45 6.50
C GLY A 205 19.16 5.27 7.47
N ARG A 206 17.94 4.86 7.79
CA ARG A 206 17.59 3.62 8.52
C ARG A 206 16.29 3.00 7.97
N SER A 207 15.84 1.88 8.53
CA SER A 207 14.59 1.22 8.11
C SER A 207 13.34 1.86 8.75
N TYR A 208 12.29 1.99 7.94
CA TYR A 208 10.96 2.51 8.29
C TYR A 208 9.85 1.66 7.67
N VAL A 209 8.64 1.76 8.20
CA VAL A 209 7.45 1.10 7.64
C VAL A 209 7.07 1.77 6.30
N ALA A 210 7.17 1.04 5.20
CA ALA A 210 6.63 1.44 3.90
C ALA A 210 5.12 1.25 3.83
N GLY A 211 4.61 0.25 4.54
CA GLY A 211 3.19 0.03 4.79
C GLY A 211 2.95 -1.19 5.65
N ILE A 212 1.71 -1.34 6.09
CA ILE A 212 1.28 -2.31 7.10
C ILE A 212 -0.13 -2.81 6.74
N GLU A 213 -0.38 -4.11 6.86
CA GLU A 213 -1.64 -4.72 6.40
C GLU A 213 -2.10 -5.91 7.27
N ARG A 214 -3.42 -6.03 7.44
CA ARG A 214 -4.10 -7.10 8.19
C ARG A 214 -5.54 -7.25 7.71
N GLY A 215 -5.93 -8.45 7.29
CA GLY A 215 -7.24 -8.67 6.66
C GLY A 215 -7.42 -7.72 5.46
N ALA A 216 -8.58 -7.08 5.33
CA ALA A 216 -8.84 -6.06 4.31
C ALA A 216 -8.35 -4.64 4.68
N GLN A 217 -7.55 -4.49 5.73
CA GLN A 217 -6.95 -3.21 6.14
C GLN A 217 -5.53 -3.08 5.61
N LEU A 218 -5.24 -1.96 4.99
CA LEU A 218 -3.96 -1.61 4.40
C LEU A 218 -3.63 -0.16 4.75
N ALA A 219 -2.39 0.12 5.13
CA ALA A 219 -1.89 1.47 5.26
C ALA A 219 -0.50 1.55 4.61
N CYS A 220 -0.17 2.64 3.92
CA CYS A 220 1.13 2.82 3.29
C CYS A 220 1.64 4.27 3.41
N GLN A 221 2.96 4.41 3.56
CA GLN A 221 3.65 5.69 3.67
C GLN A 221 3.90 6.34 2.31
N PHE A 222 4.03 5.53 1.25
CA PHE A 222 4.12 5.99 -0.13
C PHE A 222 2.75 6.31 -0.72
N HIS A 223 2.75 7.00 -1.86
CA HIS A 223 1.55 7.38 -2.61
C HIS A 223 1.26 6.37 -3.73
N PRO A 224 0.36 5.38 -3.56
CA PRO A 224 0.05 4.41 -4.61
C PRO A 224 -0.56 5.08 -5.86
N GLU A 225 -1.30 6.16 -5.69
CA GLU A 225 -1.85 6.97 -6.79
C GLU A 225 -0.77 7.68 -7.64
N LEU A 226 0.46 7.78 -7.12
CA LEU A 226 1.64 8.32 -7.81
C LEU A 226 2.69 7.23 -8.17
N SER A 227 2.52 6.00 -7.68
CA SER A 227 3.51 4.90 -7.80
C SER A 227 3.33 4.04 -9.06
N GLY A 228 2.74 4.60 -10.13
CA GLY A 228 2.58 3.94 -11.43
C GLY A 228 1.88 2.57 -11.34
N GLN A 229 2.41 1.58 -12.06
CA GLN A 229 1.82 0.25 -12.12
C GLN A 229 1.87 -0.47 -10.76
N LEU A 230 2.95 -0.32 -9.98
CA LEU A 230 3.06 -0.94 -8.66
C LEU A 230 1.95 -0.47 -7.72
N GLY A 231 1.63 0.83 -7.74
CA GLY A 231 0.52 1.38 -6.98
C GLY A 231 -0.84 0.88 -7.46
N LEU A 232 -1.08 0.85 -8.78
CA LEU A 232 -2.32 0.34 -9.36
C LEU A 232 -2.56 -1.15 -9.09
N ASP A 233 -1.51 -1.98 -9.18
CA ASP A 233 -1.57 -3.41 -8.87
C ASP A 233 -1.89 -3.64 -7.39
N MET A 234 -1.24 -2.90 -6.48
CA MET A 234 -1.54 -2.95 -5.05
C MET A 234 -2.99 -2.58 -4.75
N LEU A 235 -3.49 -1.46 -5.31
CA LEU A 235 -4.88 -1.03 -5.14
C LEU A 235 -5.86 -2.05 -5.71
N THR A 236 -5.55 -2.67 -6.85
CA THR A 236 -6.39 -3.71 -7.47
C THR A 236 -6.46 -4.96 -6.58
N CYS A 237 -5.33 -5.43 -6.07
CA CYS A 237 -5.26 -6.59 -5.16
C CYS A 237 -6.01 -6.34 -3.85
N TRP A 238 -5.81 -5.18 -3.22
CA TRP A 238 -6.52 -4.79 -1.99
C TRP A 238 -8.04 -4.68 -2.23
N MET A 239 -8.46 -4.06 -3.34
CA MET A 239 -9.88 -3.89 -3.66
C MET A 239 -10.59 -5.23 -3.96
N ALA A 240 -9.87 -6.24 -4.44
CA ALA A 240 -10.41 -7.60 -4.63
C ALA A 240 -10.71 -8.28 -3.27
N GLU A 241 -9.83 -8.12 -2.28
CA GLU A 241 -10.09 -8.58 -0.91
C GLU A 241 -11.25 -7.80 -0.28
N ALA A 242 -11.22 -6.46 -0.37
CA ALA A 242 -12.25 -5.58 0.17
C ALA A 242 -13.66 -5.81 -0.42
N ARG A 243 -13.78 -6.46 -1.59
CA ARG A 243 -15.05 -6.90 -2.20
C ARG A 243 -15.60 -8.20 -1.60
N SER A 244 -14.79 -8.92 -0.84
CA SER A 244 -15.07 -10.27 -0.32
C SER A 244 -15.46 -10.27 1.16
N CYS A 245 -15.58 -9.09 1.78
CA CYS A 245 -15.94 -8.85 3.19
C CYS A 245 -17.39 -8.36 3.38
#